data_AF-A0A6C0FA84-F1
#
_entry.id   AF-A0A6C0FA84-F1
#
_cell.length_a   1.000
_cell.length_b   1.000
_cell.length_c   1.000
_cell.angle_alpha   90.00
_cell.angle_beta   90.00
_cell.angle_gamma   90.00
#
_symmetry.space_group_name_H-M   'P 1'
#
loop_
_entity.id
_entity.type
_entity.pdbx_description
1 polymer ?
#
loop_
_entity_poly.entity_id
_entity_poly.type
_entity_poly.pdbx_seq_one_letter_code
_entity_poly.pdbx_strand_id
1 'polypeptide(L)'
;MRFEIVIFLIAAFIIANIYTDGKYVKTLYSYKKYYQMAGVAFAALMLYILIKKTPMRAEQIVSVSNDYLKYLPIDRNTSNIISPILDFTSKQNFSQQNNQQYNYPIVSMQEQAAKRRIMQSGSKGTKRSVSETKKKFVASRQTWRCADCQSQLNAWFEVDHKVRLEHGGSNHVDNLEALCRECHGKKTAMENL
;
A
#
# COMPACT_ATOMS: atom_id res chain seq x y z
N MET A 1 40.20 -18.44 -7.88
CA MET A 1 39.96 -17.61 -9.08
C MET A 1 40.74 -16.33 -8.90
N ARG A 2 41.70 -16.04 -9.79
CA ARG A 2 42.49 -14.79 -9.75
C ARG A 2 41.56 -13.63 -10.11
N PHE A 3 41.49 -12.60 -9.26
CA PHE A 3 40.52 -11.49 -9.38
C PHE A 3 40.67 -10.74 -10.71
N GLU A 4 41.89 -10.74 -11.24
CA GLU A 4 42.27 -10.17 -12.53
C GLU A 4 41.50 -10.82 -13.70
N ILE A 5 41.25 -12.13 -13.64
CA ILE A 5 40.53 -12.87 -14.68
C ILE A 5 39.05 -12.44 -14.73
N VAL A 6 38.46 -12.16 -13.56
CA VAL A 6 37.07 -11.69 -13.45
C VAL A 6 36.92 -10.30 -14.06
N ILE A 7 37.90 -9.42 -13.85
CA ILE A 7 37.91 -8.07 -14.43
C ILE A 7 37.99 -8.14 -15.96
N PHE A 8 38.87 -8.97 -16.52
CA PHE A 8 38.97 -9.15 -17.98
C PHE A 8 37.70 -9.76 -18.57
N LEU A 9 37.05 -10.70 -17.89
CA LEU A 9 35.76 -11.28 -18.35
C LEU A 9 34.63 -10.25 -18.35
N ILE A 10 34.53 -9.42 -17.31
CA ILE A 10 33.52 -8.36 -17.24
C ILE A 10 33.77 -7.31 -18.32
N ALA A 11 35.03 -6.89 -18.52
CA ALA A 11 35.38 -5.93 -19.57
C ALA A 11 35.08 -6.47 -20.98
N ALA A 12 35.45 -7.72 -21.28
CA ALA A 12 35.13 -8.36 -22.54
C ALA A 12 33.61 -8.49 -22.77
N PHE A 13 32.86 -8.81 -21.72
CA PHE A 13 31.39 -8.88 -21.79
C PHE A 13 30.75 -7.51 -22.08
N ILE A 14 31.24 -6.44 -21.47
CA ILE A 14 30.77 -5.06 -21.73
C ILE A 14 31.07 -4.64 -23.16
N ILE A 15 32.29 -4.88 -23.65
CA ILE A 15 32.68 -4.57 -25.04
C ILE A 15 31.80 -5.34 -26.03
N ALA A 16 31.58 -6.64 -25.82
CA ALA A 16 30.71 -7.47 -26.66
C ALA A 16 29.24 -7.00 -26.63
N ASN A 17 28.77 -6.53 -25.47
CA ASN A 17 27.43 -5.98 -25.33
C ASN A 17 27.26 -4.65 -26.08
N ILE A 18 28.28 -3.78 -26.08
CA ILE A 18 28.29 -2.53 -26.86
C ILE A 18 28.33 -2.83 -28.36
N TYR A 19 29.19 -3.77 -28.78
CA TYR A 19 29.31 -4.18 -30.18
C TYR A 19 28.01 -4.78 -30.76
N THR A 20 27.15 -5.34 -29.92
CA THR A 20 25.89 -5.99 -30.34
C THR A 20 24.63 -5.16 -30.07
N ASP A 21 24.76 -3.86 -29.81
CA ASP A 21 23.65 -2.92 -29.50
C ASP A 21 22.70 -3.44 -28.41
N GLY A 22 23.26 -4.19 -27.46
CA GLY A 22 22.53 -4.81 -26.37
C GLY A 22 21.54 -5.89 -26.80
N LYS A 23 21.67 -6.48 -28.01
CA LYS A 23 20.77 -7.54 -28.51
C LYS A 23 20.61 -8.68 -27.49
N TYR A 24 21.71 -9.18 -26.95
CA TYR A 24 21.69 -10.27 -25.96
C TYR A 24 21.08 -9.85 -24.62
N VAL A 25 21.33 -8.63 -24.16
CA VAL A 25 20.74 -8.08 -22.93
C VAL A 25 19.23 -7.88 -23.11
N LYS A 26 18.78 -7.36 -24.26
CA LYS A 26 17.36 -7.22 -24.60
C LYS A 26 16.65 -8.58 -24.66
N THR A 27 17.29 -9.59 -25.26
CA THR A 27 16.79 -10.97 -25.28
C THR A 27 16.71 -11.55 -23.86
N LEU A 28 17.71 -11.32 -23.00
CA LEU A 28 17.67 -11.76 -21.59
C LEU A 28 16.47 -11.14 -20.83
N TYR A 29 16.26 -9.83 -20.96
CA TYR A 29 15.13 -9.14 -20.34
C TYR A 29 13.77 -9.59 -20.91
N SER A 30 13.72 -10.04 -22.17
CA SER A 30 12.49 -10.54 -22.80
C SER A 30 11.94 -11.81 -22.11
N TYR A 31 12.82 -12.63 -21.52
CA TYR A 31 12.44 -13.86 -20.81
C TYR A 31 12.02 -13.62 -19.35
N LYS A 32 11.76 -12.37 -18.92
CA LYS A 32 11.33 -12.03 -17.56
C LYS A 32 10.20 -12.92 -17.03
N LYS A 33 9.22 -13.24 -17.88
CA LYS A 33 8.10 -14.14 -17.55
C LYS A 33 8.59 -15.54 -17.12
N TYR A 34 9.58 -16.10 -17.81
CA TYR A 34 10.11 -17.42 -17.51
C TYR A 34 10.91 -17.43 -16.22
N TYR A 35 11.69 -16.38 -15.93
CA TYR A 35 12.36 -16.24 -14.64
C TYR A 35 11.36 -16.14 -13.47
N GLN A 36 10.24 -15.43 -13.66
CA GLN A 36 9.18 -15.37 -12.66
C GLN A 36 8.52 -16.75 -12.45
N MET A 37 8.21 -17.47 -13.52
CA MET A 37 7.64 -18.83 -13.44
C MET A 37 8.60 -19.82 -12.77
N ALA A 38 9.89 -19.78 -13.14
CA ALA A 38 10.92 -20.62 -12.55
C ALA A 38 11.12 -20.30 -11.06
N GLY A 39 11.11 -19.02 -10.68
CA GLY A 39 11.20 -18.60 -9.28
C GLY A 39 10.05 -19.11 -8.42
N VAL A 40 8.81 -19.04 -8.92
CA VAL A 40 7.63 -19.58 -8.22
C VAL A 40 7.72 -21.10 -8.08
N ALA A 41 8.09 -21.81 -9.15
CA ALA A 41 8.25 -23.27 -9.11
C ALA A 41 9.36 -23.70 -8.14
N PHE A 42 10.49 -22.98 -8.12
CA PHE A 42 11.59 -23.23 -7.20
C PHE A 42 11.18 -22.99 -5.74
N ALA A 43 10.50 -21.88 -5.46
CA ALA A 43 10.00 -21.58 -4.11
C ALA A 43 9.00 -22.63 -3.63
N ALA A 44 8.06 -23.06 -4.49
CA ALA A 44 7.10 -24.11 -4.16
C ALA A 44 7.77 -25.45 -3.88
N LEU A 45 8.78 -25.83 -4.68
CA LEU A 45 9.56 -27.06 -4.49
C LEU A 45 10.38 -27.00 -3.20
N MET A 46 11.02 -25.86 -2.91
CA MET A 46 11.77 -25.64 -1.68
C MET A 46 10.85 -25.81 -0.46
N LEU A 47 9.67 -25.20 -0.50
CA LEU A 47 8.69 -25.26 0.58
C LEU A 47 8.14 -26.69 0.75
N TYR A 48 7.86 -27.40 -0.35
CA TYR A 48 7.48 -28.81 -0.33
C TYR A 48 8.54 -29.69 0.36
N ILE A 49 9.81 -29.51 0.03
CA ILE A 49 10.91 -30.28 0.64
C ILE A 49 11.04 -29.96 2.12
N LEU A 50 10.94 -28.68 2.52
CA LEU A 50 11.05 -28.27 3.92
C LEU A 50 9.94 -28.88 4.79
N ILE A 51 8.68 -28.84 4.33
CA ILE A 51 7.56 -29.44 5.06
C ILE A 51 7.74 -30.96 5.17
N LYS A 52 8.14 -31.62 4.08
CA LYS A 52 8.26 -33.09 4.05
C LYS A 52 9.43 -33.61 4.87
N LYS A 53 10.55 -32.88 4.91
CA LYS A 53 11.80 -33.37 5.52
C LYS A 53 11.96 -32.96 6.98
N THR A 54 11.34 -31.85 7.42
CA THR A 54 11.50 -31.34 8.79
C THR A 54 10.24 -30.64 9.32
N PRO A 55 9.16 -31.38 9.63
CA PRO A 55 7.90 -30.77 10.09
C PRO A 55 8.06 -29.99 11.40
N MET A 56 8.76 -30.52 12.41
CA MET A 56 8.96 -29.83 13.69
C MET A 56 9.83 -28.56 13.59
N ARG A 57 10.83 -28.53 12.69
CA ARG A 57 11.65 -27.32 12.49
C ARG A 57 10.94 -26.28 11.64
N ALA A 58 10.06 -26.69 10.73
CA ALA A 58 9.25 -25.76 9.96
C ALA A 58 8.35 -24.93 10.88
N GLU A 59 7.73 -25.54 11.89
CA GLU A 59 6.94 -24.83 12.91
C GLU A 59 7.79 -23.82 13.70
N GLN A 60 8.98 -24.22 14.15
CA GLN A 60 9.92 -23.32 14.85
C GLN A 60 10.44 -22.18 13.96
N ILE A 61 10.72 -22.45 12.68
CA ILE A 61 11.16 -21.42 11.73
C ILE A 61 10.02 -20.43 11.48
N VAL A 62 8.78 -20.89 11.34
CA VAL A 62 7.62 -20.00 11.15
C VAL A 62 7.35 -19.16 12.40
N SER A 63 7.43 -19.74 13.60
CA SER A 63 7.23 -18.99 14.85
C SER A 63 8.33 -17.96 15.10
N VAL A 64 9.60 -18.32 14.89
CA VAL A 64 10.75 -17.41 15.01
C VAL A 64 10.75 -16.35 13.91
N SER A 65 10.32 -16.69 12.69
CA SER A 65 10.23 -15.72 11.58
C SER A 65 9.23 -14.60 11.86
N ASN A 66 8.15 -14.86 12.60
CA ASN A 66 7.21 -13.80 13.00
C ASN A 66 7.89 -12.73 13.87
N ASP A 67 8.78 -13.14 14.79
CA ASP A 67 9.52 -12.22 15.64
C ASP A 67 10.51 -11.37 14.83
N TYR A 68 11.16 -11.95 13.81
CA TYR A 68 12.09 -11.22 12.93
C TYR A 68 11.39 -10.34 11.88
N LEU A 69 10.27 -10.80 11.33
CA LEU A 69 9.45 -10.04 10.36
C LEU A 69 8.92 -8.74 10.98
N LYS A 70 8.68 -8.72 12.30
CA LYS A 70 8.27 -7.52 13.04
C LYS A 70 9.29 -6.39 12.99
N TYR A 71 10.59 -6.71 12.89
CA TYR A 71 11.68 -5.73 12.89
C TYR A 71 12.24 -5.44 11.49
N LEU A 72 11.66 -6.04 10.45
CA LEU A 72 12.18 -5.89 9.11
C LEU A 72 11.63 -4.59 8.48
N PRO A 73 12.50 -3.62 8.10
CA PRO A 73 12.06 -2.44 7.38
C PRO A 73 11.64 -2.85 5.97
N ILE A 74 10.33 -2.94 5.73
CA ILE A 74 9.77 -3.24 4.41
C ILE A 74 9.42 -1.92 3.72
N ASP A 75 10.02 -1.70 2.55
CA ASP A 75 9.70 -0.54 1.71
C ASP A 75 8.25 -0.58 1.17
N ARG A 76 7.67 0.60 0.89
CA ARG A 76 6.26 0.76 0.47
C ARG A 76 5.95 0.02 -0.84
N ASN A 77 6.90 -0.06 -1.76
CA ASN A 77 6.72 -0.78 -3.02
C ASN A 77 6.66 -2.30 -2.80
N THR A 78 7.50 -2.81 -1.92
CA THR A 78 7.56 -4.23 -1.54
C THR A 78 6.32 -4.64 -0.73
N SER A 79 5.77 -3.72 0.08
CA SER A 79 4.56 -3.96 0.89
C SER A 79 3.37 -4.40 0.04
N ASN A 80 3.11 -3.76 -1.12
CA ASN A 80 1.97 -4.12 -1.97
C ASN A 80 2.09 -5.54 -2.54
N ILE A 81 3.31 -5.99 -2.84
CA ILE A 81 3.58 -7.30 -3.43
C ILE A 81 3.46 -8.41 -2.40
N ILE A 82 3.95 -8.18 -1.17
CA ILE A 82 3.99 -9.20 -0.11
C ILE A 82 2.73 -9.14 0.78
N SER A 83 1.95 -8.05 0.72
CA SER A 83 0.72 -7.87 1.51
C SER A 83 -0.27 -9.05 1.45
N PRO A 84 -0.52 -9.73 0.30
CA PRO A 84 -1.47 -10.83 0.27
C PRO A 84 -0.97 -12.07 1.03
N ILE A 85 0.35 -12.27 1.05
CA ILE A 85 0.99 -13.40 1.72
C ILE A 85 1.02 -13.13 3.22
N LEU A 86 1.41 -11.91 3.63
CA LEU A 86 1.40 -11.48 5.04
C LEU A 86 -0.01 -11.44 5.63
N ASP A 87 -1.03 -11.11 4.84
CA ASP A 87 -2.44 -11.20 5.24
C ASP A 87 -2.83 -12.63 5.63
N PHE A 88 -2.36 -13.61 4.85
CA PHE A 88 -2.62 -15.01 5.13
C PHE A 88 -1.92 -15.50 6.40
N THR A 89 -0.66 -15.07 6.64
CA THR A 89 0.09 -15.47 7.85
C THR A 89 -0.47 -14.82 9.12
N SER A 90 -0.81 -13.53 9.06
CA SER A 90 -1.28 -12.77 10.23
C SER A 90 -2.68 -13.18 10.67
N LYS A 91 -3.55 -13.60 9.75
CA LYS A 91 -4.88 -14.16 10.05
C LYS A 91 -4.83 -15.57 10.62
N GLN A 92 -3.75 -16.32 10.39
CA GLN A 92 -3.54 -17.66 10.93
C GLN A 92 -2.80 -17.67 12.28
N ASN A 93 -2.71 -16.54 13.00
CA ASN A 93 -2.20 -16.53 14.36
C ASN A 93 -3.04 -17.47 15.26
N PHE A 94 -2.51 -18.67 15.47
CA PHE A 94 -3.06 -19.78 16.23
C PHE A 94 -2.90 -19.60 17.76
N SER A 95 -2.59 -18.38 18.23
CA SER A 95 -2.40 -18.11 19.65
C SER A 95 -3.59 -17.33 20.20
N GLN A 96 -4.48 -18.06 20.87
CA GLN A 96 -5.19 -17.53 22.03
C GLN A 96 -4.20 -16.88 23.01
N GLN A 97 -4.66 -15.82 23.68
CA GLN A 97 -4.09 -15.21 24.88
C GLN A 97 -2.64 -14.66 24.79
N ASN A 98 -2.51 -13.35 24.56
CA ASN A 98 -2.17 -12.45 25.67
C ASN A 98 -2.23 -10.97 25.27
N ASN A 99 -2.89 -10.21 26.14
CA ASN A 99 -3.03 -8.77 26.10
C ASN A 99 -1.68 -8.14 26.50
N GLN A 100 -0.78 -7.86 25.55
CA GLN A 100 0.33 -6.95 25.80
C GLN A 100 0.46 -5.91 24.68
N GLN A 101 -0.01 -4.72 25.06
CA GLN A 101 0.05 -3.45 24.37
C GLN A 101 1.52 -3.02 24.17
N TYR A 102 2.10 -3.36 23.02
CA TYR A 102 3.34 -2.75 22.54
C TYR A 102 3.09 -1.99 21.25
N ASN A 103 3.19 -0.66 21.35
CA ASN A 103 2.95 0.32 20.30
C ASN A 103 4.19 0.46 19.40
N TYR A 104 4.23 -0.30 18.31
CA TYR A 104 5.15 -0.06 17.19
C TYR A 104 4.34 0.13 15.91
N PRO A 105 4.75 1.02 14.98
CA PRO A 105 4.02 1.29 13.75
C PRO A 105 4.25 0.17 12.72
N ILE A 106 3.72 -1.01 13.01
CA ILE A 106 3.24 -1.90 11.97
C ILE A 106 2.15 -1.08 11.26
N VAL A 107 2.30 -0.79 9.97
CA VAL A 107 1.21 -0.21 9.17
C VAL A 107 0.06 -1.19 9.31
N SER A 108 -0.84 -0.89 10.24
CA SER A 108 -1.79 -1.88 10.71
C SER A 108 -2.65 -2.24 9.51
N MET A 109 -2.82 -3.53 9.26
CA MET A 109 -3.77 -4.02 8.27
C MET A 109 -5.16 -3.40 8.49
N GLN A 110 -5.47 -3.06 9.74
CA GLN A 110 -6.64 -2.30 10.15
C GLN A 110 -6.72 -0.91 9.52
N GLU A 111 -5.61 -0.17 9.41
CA GLU A 111 -5.56 1.15 8.75
C GLU A 111 -5.84 1.04 7.24
N GLN A 112 -5.27 0.02 6.57
CA GLN A 112 -5.55 -0.22 5.15
C GLN A 112 -7.01 -0.65 4.91
N ALA A 113 -7.56 -1.53 5.75
CA ALA A 113 -8.96 -1.94 5.67
C ALA A 113 -9.92 -0.76 5.96
N ALA A 114 -9.61 0.07 6.96
CA ALA A 114 -10.37 1.27 7.27
C ALA A 114 -10.34 2.27 6.09
N LYS A 115 -9.17 2.48 5.48
CA LYS A 115 -9.03 3.33 4.28
C LYS A 115 -9.85 2.79 3.11
N ARG A 116 -9.80 1.49 2.82
CA ARG A 116 -10.63 0.86 1.78
C ARG A 116 -12.12 1.06 2.04
N ARG A 117 -12.58 0.90 3.29
CA ARG A 117 -13.97 1.14 3.68
C ARG A 117 -14.38 2.60 3.47
N ILE A 118 -13.53 3.56 3.85
CA ILE A 118 -13.81 4.99 3.65
C ILE A 118 -13.93 5.31 2.16
N MET A 119 -13.00 4.82 1.34
CA MET A 119 -12.99 5.02 -0.12
C MET A 119 -14.22 4.40 -0.79
N GLN A 120 -14.64 3.20 -0.41
CA GLN A 120 -15.78 2.51 -1.04
C GLN A 120 -17.15 2.95 -0.49
N SER A 121 -17.19 3.65 0.64
CA SER A 121 -18.42 4.12 1.27
C SER A 121 -19.02 5.35 0.58
N GLY A 122 -20.33 5.54 0.70
CA GLY A 122 -21.01 6.77 0.30
C GLY A 122 -21.48 6.80 -1.16
N SER A 123 -21.58 5.64 -1.82
CA SER A 123 -22.11 5.50 -3.19
C SER A 123 -23.60 5.87 -3.32
N LYS A 124 -24.36 5.85 -2.22
CA LYS A 124 -25.76 6.28 -2.18
C LYS A 124 -25.90 7.61 -1.44
N GLY A 125 -26.56 8.60 -2.04
CA GLY A 125 -26.76 9.96 -1.52
C GLY A 125 -27.84 10.11 -0.45
N THR A 126 -28.16 9.05 0.32
CA THR A 126 -29.37 9.01 1.16
C THR A 126 -29.26 9.72 2.51
N LYS A 127 -28.07 10.16 2.96
CA LYS A 127 -27.87 10.90 4.22
C LYS A 127 -27.02 12.14 3.98
N ARG A 128 -27.42 13.30 4.52
CA ARG A 128 -26.65 14.56 4.46
C ARG A 128 -25.39 14.56 5.34
N SER A 129 -25.24 13.60 6.25
CA SER A 129 -24.09 13.53 7.16
C SER A 129 -22.97 12.61 6.66
N VAL A 130 -21.74 13.10 6.79
CA VAL A 130 -20.50 12.33 6.59
C VAL A 130 -19.82 12.10 7.94
N SER A 131 -19.20 10.93 8.13
CA SER A 131 -18.55 10.60 9.39
C SER A 131 -17.31 11.47 9.66
N GLU A 132 -17.01 11.77 10.92
CA GLU A 132 -15.84 12.58 11.30
C GLU A 132 -14.52 12.03 10.75
N THR A 133 -14.35 10.71 10.74
CA THR A 133 -13.17 10.06 10.13
C THR A 133 -13.09 10.34 8.63
N LYS A 134 -14.23 10.35 7.93
CA LYS A 134 -14.27 10.68 6.50
C LYS A 134 -13.94 12.15 6.26
N LYS A 135 -14.41 13.05 7.11
CA LYS A 135 -14.05 14.48 7.05
C LYS A 135 -12.54 14.68 7.21
N LYS A 136 -11.94 14.07 8.22
CA LYS A 136 -10.48 14.09 8.44
C LYS A 136 -9.71 13.49 7.26
N PHE A 137 -10.24 12.42 6.65
CA PHE A 137 -9.65 11.80 5.46
C PHE A 137 -9.66 12.72 4.23
N VAL A 138 -10.76 13.45 4.00
CA VAL A 138 -10.86 14.43 2.91
C VAL A 138 -9.87 15.58 3.13
N ALA A 139 -9.80 16.13 4.35
CA ALA A 139 -8.84 17.17 4.69
C ALA A 139 -7.38 16.71 4.54
N SER A 140 -7.05 15.48 4.97
CA SER A 140 -5.70 14.96 4.82
C SER A 140 -5.32 14.70 3.35
N ARG A 141 -6.28 14.26 2.51
CA ARG A 141 -6.10 14.14 1.04
C ARG A 141 -5.82 15.50 0.39
N GLN A 142 -6.37 16.59 0.93
CA GLN A 142 -6.11 17.96 0.52
C GLN A 142 -4.89 18.60 1.20
N THR A 143 -4.03 17.80 1.85
CA THR A 143 -2.84 18.30 2.58
C THR A 143 -3.19 19.35 3.65
N TRP A 144 -4.38 19.25 4.25
CA TRP A 144 -4.91 20.24 5.20
C TRP A 144 -4.97 21.66 4.61
N ARG A 145 -5.29 21.78 3.32
CA ARG A 145 -5.51 23.07 2.65
C ARG A 145 -6.95 23.18 2.15
N CYS A 146 -7.49 24.39 2.24
CA CYS A 146 -8.81 24.73 1.73
C CYS A 146 -8.85 24.49 0.22
N ALA A 147 -9.89 23.84 -0.28
CA ALA A 147 -10.02 23.56 -1.71
C ALA A 147 -10.17 24.85 -2.56
N ASP A 148 -10.77 25.90 -1.99
CA ASP A 148 -11.00 27.18 -2.67
C ASP A 148 -9.78 28.11 -2.51
N CYS A 149 -9.52 28.62 -1.30
CA CYS A 149 -8.47 29.63 -1.08
C CYS A 149 -7.05 29.09 -0.82
N GLN A 150 -6.85 27.77 -0.79
CA GLN A 150 -5.54 27.10 -0.60
C GLN A 150 -4.82 27.40 0.73
N SER A 151 -5.45 28.15 1.64
CA SER A 151 -4.93 28.40 3.00
C SER A 151 -4.97 27.13 3.85
N GLN A 152 -4.13 27.07 4.88
CA GLN A 152 -4.12 25.94 5.80
C GLN A 152 -5.43 25.87 6.60
N LEU A 153 -6.06 24.71 6.59
CA LEU A 153 -7.27 24.43 7.35
C LEU A 153 -6.96 24.38 8.85
N ASN A 154 -7.73 25.12 9.64
CA ASN A 154 -7.71 25.02 11.09
C ASN A 154 -8.61 23.87 11.57
N ALA A 155 -8.70 23.66 12.89
CA ALA A 155 -9.53 22.60 13.47
C ALA A 155 -11.05 22.78 13.22
N TRP A 156 -11.49 23.96 12.80
CA TRP A 156 -12.88 24.34 12.57
C TRP A 156 -13.28 24.31 11.09
N PHE A 157 -12.51 23.59 10.28
CA PHE A 157 -12.84 23.36 8.87
C PHE A 157 -14.15 22.59 8.72
N GLU A 158 -14.81 22.82 7.59
CA GLU A 158 -16.06 22.17 7.25
C GLU A 158 -15.86 21.36 5.96
N VAL A 159 -16.54 20.22 5.86
CA VAL A 159 -16.48 19.36 4.68
C VAL A 159 -17.83 19.38 4.03
N ASP A 160 -17.82 19.71 2.75
CA ASP A 160 -19.02 19.93 1.96
C ASP A 160 -18.97 19.16 0.64
N HIS A 161 -20.12 19.02 -0.01
CA HIS A 161 -20.26 18.31 -1.27
C HIS A 161 -19.96 19.22 -2.45
N LYS A 162 -19.10 18.81 -3.39
CA LYS A 162 -18.84 19.56 -4.64
C LYS A 162 -20.12 19.71 -5.47
N VAL A 163 -20.87 18.62 -5.58
CA VAL A 163 -22.23 18.58 -6.11
C VAL A 163 -23.16 18.24 -4.96
N ARG A 164 -24.11 19.13 -4.65
CA ARG A 164 -25.10 18.91 -3.60
C ARG A 164 -25.89 17.61 -3.80
N LEU A 165 -26.30 16.99 -2.71
CA LEU A 165 -27.11 15.76 -2.75
C LEU A 165 -28.44 15.95 -3.51
N GLU A 166 -29.04 17.14 -3.44
CA GLU A 166 -30.28 17.47 -4.16
C GLU A 166 -30.11 17.55 -5.68
N HIS A 167 -28.88 17.80 -6.14
CA HIS A 167 -28.52 17.82 -7.57
C HIS A 167 -27.87 16.50 -8.02
N GLY A 168 -28.15 15.39 -7.34
CA GLY A 168 -27.61 14.07 -7.67
C GLY A 168 -26.21 13.79 -7.13
N GLY A 169 -25.72 14.61 -6.20
CA GLY A 169 -24.45 14.38 -5.51
C GLY A 169 -24.42 13.09 -4.69
N SER A 170 -23.21 12.63 -4.37
CA SER A 170 -22.98 11.44 -3.53
C SER A 170 -22.14 11.78 -2.29
N ASN A 171 -22.14 10.89 -1.31
CA ASN A 171 -21.25 10.98 -0.14
C ASN A 171 -19.88 10.35 -0.40
N HIS A 172 -19.54 10.10 -1.67
CA HIS A 172 -18.25 9.55 -2.04
C HIS A 172 -17.13 10.57 -1.79
N VAL A 173 -15.94 10.09 -1.41
CA VAL A 173 -14.79 10.97 -1.11
C VAL A 173 -14.39 11.90 -2.26
N ASP A 174 -14.75 11.55 -3.50
CA ASP A 174 -14.43 12.38 -4.68
C ASP A 174 -15.38 13.57 -4.85
N ASN A 175 -16.60 13.44 -4.32
CA ASN A 175 -17.60 14.52 -4.28
C ASN A 175 -17.53 15.34 -2.99
N LEU A 176 -16.54 15.09 -2.13
CA LEU A 176 -16.34 15.85 -0.89
C LEU A 176 -15.12 16.74 -1.00
N GLU A 177 -15.19 17.92 -0.40
CA GLU A 177 -14.09 18.86 -0.30
C GLU A 177 -14.05 19.52 1.08
N ALA A 178 -12.84 19.77 1.59
CA ALA A 178 -12.64 20.47 2.85
C ALA A 178 -12.41 21.97 2.59
N LEU A 179 -13.18 22.81 3.27
CA LEU A 179 -13.20 24.26 3.12
C LEU A 179 -12.97 24.95 4.48
N CYS A 180 -12.36 26.14 4.45
CA CYS A 180 -12.39 27.02 5.61
C CYS A 180 -13.80 27.61 5.80
N ARG A 181 -14.10 28.12 7.00
CA ARG A 181 -15.43 28.67 7.33
C ARG A 181 -15.88 29.79 6.38
N GLU A 182 -14.94 30.63 5.95
CA GLU A 182 -15.23 31.74 5.04
C GLU A 182 -15.62 31.24 3.65
N CYS A 183 -14.81 30.34 3.06
CA CYS A 183 -15.10 29.76 1.75
C CYS A 183 -16.38 28.91 1.77
N HIS A 184 -16.62 28.16 2.84
CA HIS A 184 -17.84 27.37 3.00
C HIS A 184 -19.08 28.27 3.10
N GLY A 185 -19.01 29.34 3.89
CA GLY A 185 -20.10 30.33 3.99
C GLY A 185 -20.37 31.03 2.66
N LYS A 186 -19.31 31.43 1.94
CA LYS A 186 -19.41 32.00 0.59
C LYS A 186 -20.12 31.05 -0.37
N LYS A 187 -19.71 29.79 -0.42
CA LYS A 187 -20.33 28.76 -1.27
C LYS A 187 -21.81 28.58 -0.93
N THR A 188 -22.13 28.42 0.35
CA THR A 188 -23.53 28.27 0.82
C THR A 188 -24.38 29.47 0.41
N ALA A 189 -23.86 30.69 0.53
CA ALA A 189 -24.56 31.90 0.11
C ALA A 189 -24.79 31.93 -1.40
N MET A 190 -23.76 31.60 -2.20
CA MET A 190 -23.85 31.56 -3.67
C MET A 190 -24.83 30.52 -4.20
N GLU A 191 -24.96 29.38 -3.52
CA GLU A 191 -25.87 28.31 -3.93
C GLU A 191 -27.34 28.53 -3.50
N ASN A 192 -27.60 29.48 -2.60
CA ASN A 192 -28.94 29.82 -2.13
C ASN A 192 -29.46 31.15 -2.70
N LEU A 193 -28.67 31.81 -3.56
CA LEU A 193 -29.03 32.98 -4.36
C LEU A 193 -29.80 32.55 -5.62
#